data_AF-A0A1V2A898-F1
#
_entry.id   AF-A0A1V2A898-F1
#
_cell.length_a   1.000
_cell.length_b   1.000
_cell.length_c   1.000
_cell.angle_alpha   90.00
_cell.angle_beta   90.00
_cell.angle_gamma   90.00
#
_symmetry.space_group_name_H-M   'P 1'
#
loop_
_entity.id
_entity.type
_entity.pdbx_description
1 polymer ?
#
loop_
_entity_poly.entity_id
_entity_poly.type
_entity_poly.pdbx_seq_one_letter_code
_entity_poly.pdbx_strand_id
1 'polypeptide(L)'
;MNKVLVTEKQRNLILNSEAAKTSFENLYAFLIEHQEIKYEDLQKYSELNNLSSYYDELINACRSEWEIAKIQPSKDLGENFREYKRICSLCGYKYLKIENRIQNKINKKTLVIGTECVKEFGESINAMVMLAQRDSKRATNRYVLENEIPGIRKFVESSSKFVDTLDLIIPIHLEQKWRKISEEINKAYNNYIDEKNKNISILMEYWKKKELIIQDIEKFINDNRNKKNIADRTILEWLLSNNKHSEIRMIRENLGIINWAIAHRIYEPNLMESLLRELYKHFIEMGIEISTFNPKQRLVNLKFSKKNRFLTASIIYEELILNHGGFIFEESIEDTFEDIYDNCDVVERDSQNKLIDLIRKTKSNYKLLKKYRADNEILFIKENEYFLVNFKKLIHDLKKLYFRDETSLKEVYYALEKNIIKTMNKKEHENYKQSKELASKLIR
;
A
#
# COMPACT_ATOMS: atom_id res chain seq x y z
N MET A 1 -0.29 36.13 -63.19
CA MET A 1 -1.17 35.74 -62.07
C MET A 1 -0.81 36.60 -60.89
N ASN A 2 -1.67 37.56 -60.54
CA ASN A 2 -1.38 38.53 -59.50
C ASN A 2 -1.57 37.90 -58.12
N LYS A 3 -0.56 38.03 -57.27
CA LYS A 3 -0.56 37.50 -55.91
C LYS A 3 -1.59 38.27 -55.08
N VAL A 4 -2.40 37.56 -54.30
CA VAL A 4 -3.32 38.17 -53.33
C VAL A 4 -2.50 38.62 -52.12
N LEU A 5 -2.69 39.86 -51.68
CA LEU A 5 -1.96 40.40 -50.53
C LEU A 5 -2.69 40.08 -49.22
N VAL A 6 -4.01 40.29 -49.19
CA VAL A 6 -4.87 40.01 -48.04
C VAL A 6 -5.92 38.99 -48.44
N THR A 7 -5.88 37.81 -47.84
CA THR A 7 -6.87 36.76 -48.09
C THR A 7 -8.22 37.11 -47.45
N GLU A 8 -9.31 36.51 -47.93
CA GLU A 8 -10.65 36.70 -47.36
C GLU A 8 -10.69 36.46 -45.84
N LYS A 9 -9.98 35.43 -45.36
CA LYS A 9 -9.90 35.10 -43.92
C LYS A 9 -9.19 36.19 -43.12
N GLN A 10 -8.08 36.72 -43.65
CA GLN A 10 -7.32 37.80 -43.02
C GLN A 10 -8.10 39.11 -43.04
N ARG A 11 -8.79 39.42 -44.16
CA ARG A 11 -9.73 40.54 -44.24
C ARG A 11 -10.79 40.44 -43.14
N ASN A 12 -11.43 39.29 -43.01
CA ASN A 12 -12.46 39.09 -41.99
C ASN A 12 -11.89 39.11 -40.56
N LEU A 13 -10.64 38.70 -40.35
CA LEU A 13 -9.95 38.87 -39.06
C LEU A 13 -9.76 40.36 -38.73
N ILE A 14 -9.25 41.14 -39.69
CA ILE A 14 -9.02 42.59 -39.54
C ILE A 14 -10.34 43.31 -39.28
N LEU A 15 -11.39 43.01 -40.06
CA LEU A 15 -12.72 43.61 -39.89
C LEU A 15 -13.39 43.30 -38.55
N ASN A 16 -12.95 42.23 -37.86
CA ASN A 16 -13.45 41.88 -36.53
C ASN A 16 -12.56 42.37 -35.39
N SER A 17 -11.42 43.02 -35.67
CA SER A 17 -10.46 43.52 -34.68
C SER A 17 -10.78 44.96 -34.23
N GLU A 18 -10.54 45.26 -32.95
CA GLU A 18 -10.67 46.63 -32.41
C GLU A 18 -9.40 47.47 -32.65
N ALA A 19 -8.21 46.85 -32.65
CA ALA A 19 -6.94 47.47 -32.99
C ALA A 19 -6.94 47.94 -34.44
N ALA A 20 -7.49 47.14 -35.37
CA ALA A 20 -7.68 47.57 -36.74
C ALA A 20 -8.62 48.78 -36.85
N LYS A 21 -9.72 48.79 -36.10
CA LYS A 21 -10.70 49.89 -36.10
C LYS A 21 -10.16 51.19 -35.54
N THR A 22 -9.23 51.15 -34.59
CA THR A 22 -8.75 52.33 -33.87
C THR A 22 -7.38 52.81 -34.34
N SER A 23 -6.49 51.88 -34.66
CA SER A 23 -5.10 52.19 -35.05
C SER A 23 -4.91 52.19 -36.56
N PHE A 24 -5.86 51.63 -37.33
CA PHE A 24 -5.76 51.47 -38.78
C PHE A 24 -7.09 51.83 -39.49
N GLU A 25 -7.73 52.92 -39.05
CA GLU A 25 -9.06 53.38 -39.50
C GLU A 25 -9.20 53.44 -41.03
N ASN A 26 -8.22 53.99 -41.73
CA ASN A 26 -8.25 54.13 -43.20
C ASN A 26 -8.26 52.77 -43.91
N LEU A 27 -7.42 51.83 -43.46
CA LEU A 27 -7.39 50.47 -43.99
C LEU A 27 -8.68 49.71 -43.65
N TYR A 28 -9.19 49.89 -42.44
CA TYR A 28 -10.44 49.29 -41.99
C TYR A 28 -11.63 49.75 -42.84
N ALA A 29 -11.75 51.07 -43.08
CA ALA A 29 -12.78 51.65 -43.96
C ALA A 29 -12.64 51.11 -45.40
N PHE A 30 -11.42 51.06 -45.93
CA PHE A 30 -11.15 50.50 -47.24
C PHE A 30 -11.60 49.03 -47.37
N LEU A 31 -11.30 48.20 -46.36
CA LEU A 31 -11.66 46.79 -46.33
C LEU A 31 -13.17 46.55 -46.19
N ILE A 32 -13.94 47.50 -45.68
CA ILE A 32 -15.41 47.41 -45.69
C ILE A 32 -15.94 47.45 -47.12
N GLU A 33 -15.41 48.37 -47.94
CA GLU A 33 -15.88 48.66 -49.30
C GLU A 33 -15.32 47.69 -50.35
N HIS A 34 -14.16 47.07 -50.08
CA HIS A 34 -13.47 46.20 -51.03
C HIS A 34 -13.32 44.76 -50.50
N GLN A 35 -13.63 43.76 -51.34
CA GLN A 35 -13.63 42.34 -50.93
C GLN A 35 -12.24 41.68 -50.98
N GLU A 36 -11.35 42.12 -51.88
CA GLU A 36 -10.00 41.56 -52.03
C GLU A 36 -8.97 42.68 -52.22
N ILE A 37 -7.77 42.50 -51.68
CA ILE A 37 -6.61 43.38 -51.93
C ILE A 37 -5.54 42.59 -52.68
N LYS A 38 -5.21 43.06 -53.89
CA LYS A 38 -4.11 42.56 -54.72
C LYS A 38 -2.92 43.50 -54.61
N TYR A 39 -1.72 43.01 -54.91
CA TYR A 39 -0.51 43.85 -54.85
C TYR A 39 -0.57 45.10 -55.75
N GLU A 40 -1.32 45.07 -56.85
CA GLU A 40 -1.50 46.22 -57.73
C GLU A 40 -2.35 47.33 -57.09
N ASP A 41 -3.19 46.99 -56.12
CA ASP A 41 -4.03 47.97 -55.43
C ASP A 41 -3.20 48.86 -54.49
N LEU A 42 -2.02 48.39 -54.07
CA LEU A 42 -1.06 49.16 -53.27
C LEU A 42 -0.58 50.44 -53.97
N GLN A 43 -0.54 50.45 -55.30
CA GLN A 43 -0.11 51.62 -56.09
C GLN A 43 -1.29 52.51 -56.52
N LYS A 44 -2.52 51.99 -56.44
CA LYS A 44 -3.73 52.67 -56.91
C LYS A 44 -4.41 53.48 -55.82
N TYR A 45 -4.28 53.04 -54.56
CA TYR A 45 -4.98 53.64 -53.42
C TYR A 45 -3.99 54.17 -52.40
N SER A 46 -4.05 55.45 -52.10
CA SER A 46 -3.17 56.13 -51.15
C SER A 46 -3.28 55.56 -49.73
N GLU A 47 -4.42 55.00 -49.38
CA GLU A 47 -4.77 54.37 -48.11
C GLU A 47 -4.02 53.05 -47.89
N LEU A 48 -3.57 52.41 -48.97
CA LEU A 48 -2.81 51.16 -48.95
C LEU A 48 -1.30 51.39 -49.07
N ASN A 49 -0.85 52.63 -49.23
CA ASN A 49 0.57 52.97 -49.29
C ASN A 49 1.27 52.47 -48.02
N ASN A 50 2.36 51.74 -48.19
CA ASN A 50 3.14 51.13 -47.11
C ASN A 50 2.46 49.98 -46.35
N LEU A 51 1.27 49.49 -46.75
CA LEU A 51 0.64 48.34 -46.09
C LEU A 51 1.61 47.15 -45.98
N SER A 52 2.40 46.89 -47.01
CA SER A 52 3.40 45.83 -47.02
C SER A 52 4.49 45.97 -45.95
N SER A 53 4.79 47.17 -45.46
CA SER A 53 5.87 47.38 -44.47
C SER A 53 5.42 47.12 -43.03
N TYR A 54 4.13 47.27 -42.73
CA TYR A 54 3.57 47.06 -41.38
C TYR A 54 2.52 45.92 -41.32
N TYR A 55 2.29 45.21 -42.42
CA TYR A 55 1.26 44.17 -42.54
C TYR A 55 1.38 43.09 -41.45
N ASP A 56 2.58 42.60 -41.20
CA ASP A 56 2.81 41.54 -40.20
C ASP A 56 2.55 42.05 -38.78
N GLU A 57 2.93 43.30 -38.48
CA GLU A 57 2.63 43.95 -37.20
C GLU A 57 1.13 44.15 -37.00
N LEU A 58 0.42 44.62 -38.03
CA LEU A 58 -1.03 44.74 -38.04
C LEU A 58 -1.71 43.40 -37.76
N ILE A 59 -1.35 42.35 -38.50
CA ILE A 59 -1.93 41.02 -38.32
C ILE A 59 -1.65 40.49 -36.92
N ASN A 60 -0.43 40.67 -36.41
CA ASN A 60 -0.08 40.26 -35.05
C ASN A 60 -0.86 41.06 -33.99
N ALA A 61 -1.03 42.36 -34.16
CA ALA A 61 -1.87 43.19 -33.30
C ALA A 61 -3.32 42.68 -33.30
N CYS A 62 -3.90 42.44 -34.49
CA CYS A 62 -5.25 41.88 -34.62
C CYS A 62 -5.38 40.51 -33.95
N ARG A 63 -4.39 39.62 -34.11
CA ARG A 63 -4.36 38.28 -33.48
C ARG A 63 -4.29 38.38 -31.96
N SER A 64 -3.51 39.33 -31.44
CA SER A 64 -3.25 39.49 -30.02
C SER A 64 -4.50 39.83 -29.21
N GLU A 65 -5.59 40.25 -29.85
CA GLU A 65 -6.85 40.59 -29.19
C GLU A 65 -7.71 39.38 -28.83
N TRP A 66 -7.41 38.22 -29.40
CA TRP A 66 -8.29 37.06 -29.29
C TRP A 66 -7.81 36.09 -28.22
N GLU A 67 -8.75 35.38 -27.62
CA GLU A 67 -8.54 34.26 -26.72
C GLU A 67 -9.58 33.18 -26.99
N ILE A 68 -9.35 31.97 -26.49
CA ILE A 68 -10.36 30.92 -26.57
C ILE A 68 -11.50 31.21 -25.62
N ALA A 69 -12.73 30.97 -26.05
CA ALA A 69 -13.90 31.14 -25.19
C ALA A 69 -13.82 30.23 -23.96
N LYS A 70 -14.05 30.79 -22.77
CA LYS A 70 -13.96 30.06 -21.50
C LYS A 70 -15.01 28.95 -21.35
N ILE A 71 -16.14 29.09 -22.04
CA ILE A 71 -17.27 28.15 -21.98
C ILE A 71 -17.44 27.49 -23.34
N GLN A 72 -17.36 26.16 -23.37
CA GLN A 72 -17.46 25.34 -24.58
C GLN A 72 -16.57 25.87 -25.74
N PRO A 73 -15.25 25.89 -25.53
CA PRO A 73 -14.28 26.40 -26.51
C PRO A 73 -14.34 25.68 -27.86
N SER A 74 -14.71 24.40 -27.85
CA SER A 74 -14.94 23.61 -29.05
C SER A 74 -16.09 22.63 -28.86
N LYS A 75 -16.88 22.42 -29.90
CA LYS A 75 -17.99 21.47 -29.92
C LYS A 75 -18.03 20.73 -31.25
N ASP A 76 -18.08 19.40 -31.17
CA ASP A 76 -18.38 18.54 -32.32
C ASP A 76 -19.90 18.42 -32.47
N LEU A 77 -20.43 18.71 -33.65
CA LEU A 77 -21.86 18.64 -33.96
C LEU A 77 -22.29 17.24 -34.42
N GLY A 78 -21.35 16.28 -34.48
CA GLY A 78 -21.63 14.88 -34.80
C GLY A 78 -21.96 14.66 -36.28
N GLU A 79 -22.65 13.56 -36.56
CA GLU A 79 -22.96 13.14 -37.94
C GLU A 79 -24.04 14.03 -38.61
N ASN A 80 -24.94 14.60 -37.80
CA ASN A 80 -26.02 15.47 -38.26
C ASN A 80 -25.58 16.95 -38.40
N PHE A 81 -24.28 17.24 -38.46
CA PHE A 81 -23.75 18.61 -38.50
C PHE A 81 -24.33 19.49 -39.62
N ARG A 82 -24.75 18.87 -40.73
CA ARG A 82 -25.34 19.57 -41.88
C ARG A 82 -26.70 20.20 -41.57
N GLU A 83 -27.45 19.63 -40.63
CA GLU A 83 -28.76 20.14 -40.21
C GLU A 83 -28.65 21.45 -39.43
N TYR A 84 -27.56 21.61 -38.66
CA TYR A 84 -27.32 22.81 -37.86
C TYR A 84 -26.89 24.03 -38.68
N LYS A 85 -26.52 23.85 -39.96
CA LYS A 85 -26.12 24.92 -40.90
C LYS A 85 -25.16 25.96 -40.29
N ARG A 86 -24.20 25.50 -39.46
CA ARG A 86 -23.26 26.39 -38.77
C ARG A 86 -22.27 26.99 -39.76
N ILE A 87 -22.19 28.33 -39.75
CA ILE A 87 -21.40 29.12 -40.69
C ILE A 87 -20.11 29.62 -40.01
N CYS A 88 -18.97 29.47 -40.71
CA CYS A 88 -17.70 30.04 -40.27
C CYS A 88 -17.70 31.57 -40.38
N SER A 89 -17.39 32.27 -39.28
CA SER A 89 -17.31 33.73 -39.26
C SER A 89 -16.16 34.31 -40.09
N LEU A 90 -15.15 33.51 -40.47
CA LEU A 90 -13.99 33.99 -41.26
C LEU A 90 -14.05 33.66 -42.74
N CYS A 91 -14.63 32.53 -43.15
CA CYS A 91 -14.66 32.10 -44.55
C CYS A 91 -16.05 31.80 -45.10
N GLY A 92 -17.11 32.02 -44.31
CA GLY A 92 -18.49 31.81 -44.75
C GLY A 92 -18.91 30.37 -45.03
N TYR A 93 -18.04 29.36 -44.81
CA TYR A 93 -18.37 27.96 -45.04
C TYR A 93 -19.55 27.49 -44.15
N LYS A 94 -20.59 26.89 -44.74
CA LYS A 94 -21.94 26.72 -44.13
C LYS A 94 -22.19 25.40 -43.40
N TYR A 95 -21.21 24.50 -43.28
CA TYR A 95 -21.39 23.17 -42.69
C TYR A 95 -20.25 22.79 -41.75
N LEU A 96 -20.02 23.58 -40.71
CA LEU A 96 -19.00 23.26 -39.72
C LEU A 96 -19.35 21.98 -38.95
N LYS A 97 -18.53 20.93 -39.08
CA LYS A 97 -18.63 19.73 -38.23
C LYS A 97 -18.15 20.01 -36.81
N ILE A 98 -17.04 20.75 -36.69
CA ILE A 98 -16.49 21.20 -35.41
C ILE A 98 -16.59 22.72 -35.37
N GLU A 99 -17.32 23.24 -34.38
CA GLU A 99 -17.38 24.67 -34.09
C GLU A 99 -16.33 25.03 -33.03
N ASN A 100 -15.45 25.99 -33.35
CA ASN A 100 -14.48 26.54 -32.41
C ASN A 100 -14.88 27.97 -32.07
N ARG A 101 -14.90 28.29 -30.77
CA ARG A 101 -15.35 29.59 -30.26
C ARG A 101 -14.14 30.39 -29.79
N ILE A 102 -13.89 31.50 -30.46
CA ILE A 102 -12.81 32.43 -30.12
C ILE A 102 -13.45 33.76 -29.71
N GLN A 103 -13.05 34.27 -28.55
CA GLN A 103 -13.57 35.50 -27.97
C GLN A 103 -12.55 36.62 -28.06
N ASN A 104 -12.99 37.81 -28.44
CA ASN A 104 -12.16 39.01 -28.38
C ASN A 104 -12.06 39.48 -26.92
N LYS A 105 -10.84 39.74 -26.44
CA LYS A 105 -10.55 40.14 -25.06
C LYS A 105 -11.09 41.53 -24.72
N ILE A 106 -11.21 42.41 -25.70
CA ILE A 106 -11.60 43.81 -25.56
C ILE A 106 -13.13 43.93 -25.60
N ASN A 107 -13.75 43.59 -26.72
CA ASN A 107 -15.20 43.80 -26.93
C ASN A 107 -16.08 42.59 -26.54
N LYS A 108 -15.47 41.48 -26.09
CA LYS A 108 -16.13 40.22 -25.70
C LYS A 108 -16.93 39.51 -26.79
N LYS A 109 -16.88 39.99 -28.05
CA LYS A 109 -17.49 39.33 -29.21
C LYS A 109 -16.89 37.95 -29.41
N THR A 110 -17.75 36.95 -29.64
CA THR A 110 -17.33 35.58 -29.92
C THR A 110 -17.53 35.26 -31.39
N LEU A 111 -16.50 34.74 -32.04
CA LEU A 111 -16.54 34.20 -33.40
C LEU A 111 -16.66 32.69 -33.36
N VAL A 112 -17.46 32.14 -34.29
CA VAL A 112 -17.59 30.70 -34.50
C VAL A 112 -16.87 30.36 -35.79
N ILE A 113 -15.83 29.53 -35.69
CA ILE A 113 -14.97 29.24 -36.84
C ILE A 113 -14.69 27.74 -36.98
N GLY A 114 -14.41 27.32 -38.22
CA GLY A 114 -13.93 25.98 -38.51
C GLY A 114 -12.46 25.79 -38.14
N THR A 115 -12.05 24.54 -37.96
CA THR A 115 -10.68 24.16 -37.55
C THR A 115 -9.60 24.77 -38.44
N GLU A 116 -9.79 24.82 -39.76
CA GLU A 116 -8.84 25.44 -40.69
C GLU A 116 -8.70 26.96 -40.54
N CYS A 117 -9.72 27.65 -40.03
CA CYS A 117 -9.71 29.10 -39.80
C CYS A 117 -9.09 29.48 -38.46
N VAL A 118 -8.86 28.52 -37.55
CA VAL A 118 -8.20 28.79 -36.26
C VAL A 118 -6.76 29.23 -36.45
N LYS A 119 -6.08 28.72 -37.48
CA LYS A 119 -4.69 29.04 -37.82
C LYS A 119 -4.46 30.55 -38.03
N GLU A 120 -5.51 31.27 -38.44
CA GLU A 120 -5.45 32.73 -38.65
C GLU A 120 -5.22 33.53 -37.37
N PHE A 121 -5.52 32.93 -36.20
CA PHE A 121 -5.36 33.55 -34.88
C PHE A 121 -3.98 33.28 -34.24
N GLY A 122 -3.08 32.58 -34.95
CA GLY A 122 -1.72 32.28 -34.49
C GLY A 122 -1.58 30.92 -33.78
N GLU A 123 -0.33 30.49 -33.60
CA GLU A 123 0.02 29.13 -33.15
C GLU A 123 -0.47 28.82 -31.73
N SER A 124 -0.39 29.79 -30.81
CA SER A 124 -0.81 29.62 -29.42
C SER A 124 -2.30 29.28 -29.30
N ILE A 125 -3.16 30.04 -29.99
CA ILE A 125 -4.60 29.78 -30.03
C ILE A 125 -4.90 28.46 -30.74
N ASN A 126 -4.21 28.17 -31.84
CA ASN A 126 -4.38 26.90 -32.54
C ASN A 126 -4.07 25.70 -31.62
N ALA A 127 -2.95 25.72 -30.89
CA ALA A 127 -2.59 24.66 -29.96
C ALA A 127 -3.65 24.45 -28.87
N MET A 128 -4.13 25.53 -28.26
CA MET A 128 -5.16 25.45 -27.23
C MET A 128 -6.52 24.95 -27.78
N VAL A 129 -6.90 25.32 -29.01
CA VAL A 129 -8.11 24.79 -29.65
C VAL A 129 -7.99 23.28 -29.92
N MET A 130 -6.83 22.82 -30.40
CA MET A 130 -6.60 21.38 -30.62
C MET A 130 -6.69 20.57 -29.32
N LEU A 131 -6.18 21.12 -28.21
CA LEU A 131 -6.35 20.53 -26.88
C LEU A 131 -7.84 20.47 -26.48
N ALA A 132 -8.56 21.59 -26.64
CA ALA A 132 -10.00 21.65 -26.34
C ALA A 132 -10.83 20.67 -27.18
N GLN A 133 -10.51 20.50 -28.46
CA GLN A 133 -11.12 19.51 -29.35
C GLN A 133 -10.87 18.09 -28.83
N ARG A 134 -9.63 17.78 -28.46
CA ARG A 134 -9.26 16.47 -27.91
C ARG A 134 -10.03 16.18 -26.64
N ASP A 135 -10.13 17.13 -25.72
CA ASP A 135 -10.84 16.97 -24.44
C ASP A 135 -12.35 16.81 -24.65
N SER A 136 -12.95 17.60 -25.54
CA SER A 136 -14.36 17.49 -25.92
C SER A 136 -14.69 16.11 -26.51
N LYS A 137 -13.78 15.59 -27.34
CA LYS A 137 -13.91 14.25 -27.92
C LYS A 137 -13.78 13.14 -26.88
N ARG A 138 -12.80 13.25 -25.98
CA ARG A 138 -12.64 12.32 -24.85
C ARG A 138 -13.87 12.33 -23.94
N ALA A 139 -14.45 13.49 -23.67
CA ALA A 139 -15.69 13.61 -22.91
C ALA A 139 -16.88 12.94 -23.61
N THR A 140 -17.00 13.12 -24.92
CA THR A 140 -18.03 12.45 -25.74
C THR A 140 -17.85 10.93 -25.71
N ASN A 141 -16.62 10.44 -25.91
CA ASN A 141 -16.32 9.01 -25.84
C ASN A 141 -16.63 8.42 -24.45
N ARG A 142 -16.33 9.15 -23.37
CA ARG A 142 -16.72 8.76 -22.00
C ARG A 142 -18.23 8.67 -21.83
N TYR A 143 -18.97 9.65 -22.34
CA TYR A 143 -20.43 9.65 -22.29
C TYR A 143 -21.02 8.43 -23.01
N VAL A 144 -20.52 8.11 -24.20
CA VAL A 144 -20.93 6.91 -24.94
C VAL A 144 -20.65 5.64 -24.14
N LEU A 145 -19.42 5.48 -23.61
CA LEU A 145 -19.08 4.31 -22.81
C LEU A 145 -19.92 4.15 -21.55
N GLU A 146 -20.24 5.25 -20.87
CA GLU A 146 -21.05 5.22 -19.65
C GLU A 146 -22.50 4.81 -19.95
N ASN A 147 -23.04 5.19 -21.11
CA ASN A 147 -24.37 4.75 -21.54
C ASN A 147 -24.41 3.26 -21.93
N GLU A 148 -23.38 2.77 -22.62
CA GLU A 148 -23.29 1.37 -23.05
C GLU A 148 -22.91 0.42 -21.90
N ILE A 149 -22.05 0.88 -20.98
CA ILE A 149 -21.55 0.12 -19.83
C ILE A 149 -21.65 1.02 -18.58
N PRO A 150 -22.83 1.05 -17.93
CA PRO A 150 -23.04 1.88 -16.74
C PRO A 150 -22.05 1.55 -15.62
N GLY A 151 -21.43 2.59 -15.04
CA GLY A 151 -20.48 2.47 -13.94
C GLY A 151 -19.04 2.17 -14.35
N ILE A 152 -18.73 2.06 -15.65
CA ILE A 152 -17.38 1.75 -16.13
C ILE A 152 -16.34 2.76 -15.68
N ARG A 153 -16.68 4.05 -15.67
CA ARG A 153 -15.75 5.10 -15.21
C ARG A 153 -15.39 4.90 -13.74
N LYS A 154 -16.41 4.71 -12.89
CA LYS A 154 -16.22 4.50 -11.45
C LYS A 154 -15.38 3.24 -11.20
N PHE A 155 -15.60 2.18 -11.98
CA PHE A 155 -14.80 0.98 -11.92
C PHE A 155 -13.32 1.28 -12.24
N VAL A 156 -13.01 1.95 -13.35
CA VAL A 156 -11.62 2.28 -13.73
C VAL A 156 -10.93 3.11 -12.63
N GLU A 157 -11.66 4.04 -12.02
CA GLU A 157 -11.13 4.91 -10.96
C GLU A 157 -10.90 4.18 -9.61
N SER A 158 -11.59 3.07 -9.34
CA SER A 158 -11.59 2.40 -8.02
C SER A 158 -11.16 0.93 -8.01
N SER A 159 -11.06 0.29 -9.17
CA SER A 159 -10.80 -1.16 -9.32
C SER A 159 -9.50 -1.64 -8.67
N SER A 160 -8.50 -0.77 -8.59
CA SER A 160 -7.22 -1.06 -7.93
C SER A 160 -7.36 -1.29 -6.42
N LYS A 161 -8.37 -0.68 -5.79
CA LYS A 161 -8.61 -0.77 -4.34
C LYS A 161 -9.59 -1.87 -3.95
N PHE A 162 -10.25 -2.52 -4.90
CA PHE A 162 -11.33 -3.47 -4.62
C PHE A 162 -10.88 -4.60 -3.67
N VAL A 163 -9.74 -5.22 -3.94
CA VAL A 163 -9.22 -6.32 -3.11
C VAL A 163 -8.93 -5.86 -1.68
N ASP A 164 -8.52 -4.59 -1.51
CA ASP A 164 -8.23 -4.00 -0.19
C ASP A 164 -9.52 -3.65 0.59
N THR A 165 -10.68 -3.63 -0.08
CA THR A 165 -11.99 -3.39 0.57
C THR A 165 -12.67 -4.65 1.07
N LEU A 166 -12.14 -5.83 0.73
CA LEU A 166 -12.76 -7.10 1.11
C LEU A 166 -12.58 -7.40 2.61
N ASP A 167 -13.51 -8.16 3.17
CA ASP A 167 -13.49 -8.57 4.58
C ASP A 167 -12.42 -9.63 4.87
N LEU A 168 -12.03 -10.40 3.86
CA LEU A 168 -11.11 -11.53 3.96
C LEU A 168 -9.96 -11.41 2.97
N ILE A 169 -8.81 -11.98 3.34
CA ILE A 169 -7.70 -12.18 2.40
C ILE A 169 -8.08 -13.27 1.40
N ILE A 170 -8.32 -12.88 0.15
CA ILE A 170 -8.70 -13.82 -0.92
C ILE A 170 -7.50 -14.63 -1.45
N PRO A 171 -7.75 -15.83 -2.00
CA PRO A 171 -6.73 -16.66 -2.63
C PRO A 171 -5.99 -15.94 -3.76
N ILE A 172 -4.71 -16.28 -3.92
CA ILE A 172 -3.82 -15.64 -4.91
C ILE A 172 -4.36 -15.73 -6.33
N HIS A 173 -5.01 -16.85 -6.69
CA HIS A 173 -5.56 -17.06 -8.02
C HIS A 173 -6.78 -16.15 -8.31
N LEU A 174 -7.61 -15.83 -7.30
CA LEU A 174 -8.72 -14.88 -7.46
C LEU A 174 -8.21 -13.45 -7.57
N GLU A 175 -7.21 -13.09 -6.75
CA GLU A 175 -6.56 -11.78 -6.85
C GLU A 175 -5.92 -11.57 -8.23
N GLN A 176 -5.19 -12.56 -8.75
CA GLN A 176 -4.57 -12.50 -10.07
C GLN A 176 -5.61 -12.37 -11.19
N LYS A 177 -6.70 -13.15 -11.13
CA LYS A 177 -7.83 -13.00 -12.06
C LYS A 177 -8.40 -11.58 -12.04
N TRP A 178 -8.63 -11.03 -10.84
CA TRP A 178 -9.12 -9.66 -10.68
C TRP A 178 -8.17 -8.60 -11.22
N ARG A 179 -6.88 -8.67 -10.87
CA ARG A 179 -5.86 -7.73 -11.35
C ARG A 179 -5.79 -7.74 -12.87
N LYS A 180 -5.75 -8.93 -13.48
CA LYS A 180 -5.70 -9.09 -14.94
C LYS A 180 -6.93 -8.46 -15.63
N ILE A 181 -8.14 -8.79 -15.17
CA ILE A 181 -9.35 -8.25 -15.82
C ILE A 181 -9.47 -6.73 -15.62
N SER A 182 -9.06 -6.22 -14.46
CA SER A 182 -9.02 -4.79 -14.18
C SER A 182 -8.06 -4.06 -15.14
N GLU A 183 -6.84 -4.60 -15.34
CA GLU A 183 -5.87 -4.06 -16.29
C GLU A 183 -6.38 -4.10 -17.73
N GLU A 184 -7.02 -5.20 -18.15
CA GLU A 184 -7.61 -5.35 -19.48
C GLU A 184 -8.73 -4.32 -19.73
N ILE A 185 -9.63 -4.13 -18.76
CA ILE A 185 -10.69 -3.12 -18.83
C ILE A 185 -10.09 -1.70 -18.85
N ASN A 186 -9.15 -1.38 -17.95
CA ASN A 186 -8.52 -0.06 -17.87
C ASN A 186 -7.80 0.29 -19.19
N LYS A 187 -7.09 -0.67 -19.78
CA LYS A 187 -6.41 -0.50 -21.07
C LYS A 187 -7.42 -0.28 -22.20
N ALA A 188 -8.46 -1.11 -22.29
CA ALA A 188 -9.47 -1.01 -23.33
C ALA A 188 -10.28 0.30 -23.22
N TYR A 189 -10.67 0.71 -22.01
CA TYR A 189 -11.33 1.99 -21.72
C TYR A 189 -10.48 3.19 -22.17
N ASN A 190 -9.21 3.24 -21.78
CA ASN A 190 -8.32 4.34 -22.17
C ASN A 190 -8.05 4.37 -23.68
N ASN A 191 -7.89 3.20 -24.31
CA ASN A 191 -7.74 3.10 -25.77
C ASN A 191 -8.98 3.58 -26.53
N TYR A 192 -10.17 3.33 -25.98
CA TYR A 192 -11.42 3.83 -26.55
C TYR A 192 -11.52 5.35 -26.43
N ILE A 193 -11.24 5.90 -25.24
CA ILE A 193 -11.28 7.35 -24.98
C ILE A 193 -10.30 8.10 -25.88
N ASP A 194 -9.09 7.56 -26.01
CA ASP A 194 -8.01 8.16 -26.80
C ASP A 194 -8.06 7.78 -28.29
N GLU A 195 -9.14 7.12 -28.73
CA GLU A 195 -9.41 6.74 -30.13
C GLU A 195 -8.38 5.83 -30.79
N LYS A 196 -7.58 5.12 -30.00
CA LYS A 196 -6.63 4.12 -30.50
C LYS A 196 -7.36 2.87 -30.99
N ASN A 197 -8.47 2.50 -30.33
CA ASN A 197 -9.29 1.36 -30.70
C ASN A 197 -10.72 1.56 -30.16
N LYS A 198 -11.72 1.65 -31.06
CA LYS A 198 -13.13 1.89 -30.71
C LYS A 198 -13.98 0.62 -30.59
N ASN A 199 -13.37 -0.53 -30.33
CA ASN A 199 -14.11 -1.79 -30.21
C ASN A 199 -14.79 -1.92 -28.83
N ILE A 200 -16.06 -1.50 -28.76
CA ILE A 200 -16.91 -1.63 -27.55
C ILE A 200 -17.16 -3.10 -27.20
N SER A 201 -17.32 -3.98 -28.20
CA SER A 201 -17.65 -5.38 -27.97
C SER A 201 -16.62 -6.12 -27.12
N ILE A 202 -15.32 -5.84 -27.32
CA ILE A 202 -14.24 -6.37 -26.49
C ILE A 202 -14.39 -5.91 -25.04
N LEU A 203 -14.71 -4.63 -24.83
CA LEU A 203 -14.89 -4.06 -23.49
C LEU A 203 -16.10 -4.67 -22.78
N MET A 204 -17.20 -4.92 -23.50
CA MET A 204 -18.38 -5.62 -22.97
C MET A 204 -18.06 -7.08 -22.60
N GLU A 205 -17.22 -7.76 -23.37
CA GLU A 205 -16.78 -9.12 -23.03
C GLU A 205 -15.98 -9.14 -21.72
N TYR A 206 -15.02 -8.22 -21.57
CA TYR A 206 -14.27 -8.08 -20.32
C TYR A 206 -15.18 -7.70 -19.15
N TRP A 207 -16.16 -6.85 -19.39
CA TRP A 207 -17.15 -6.47 -18.37
C TRP A 207 -17.96 -7.67 -17.87
N LYS A 208 -18.41 -8.55 -18.77
CA LYS A 208 -19.09 -9.81 -18.38
C LYS A 208 -18.16 -10.74 -17.58
N LYS A 209 -16.90 -10.89 -18.01
CA LYS A 209 -15.91 -11.71 -17.28
C LYS A 209 -15.64 -11.17 -15.87
N LYS A 210 -15.61 -9.85 -15.71
CA LYS A 210 -15.48 -9.19 -14.39
C LYS A 210 -16.60 -9.62 -13.45
N GLU A 211 -17.86 -9.64 -13.89
CA GLU A 211 -18.97 -10.06 -13.02
C GLU A 211 -18.82 -11.50 -12.52
N LEU A 212 -18.37 -12.41 -13.38
CA LEU A 212 -18.10 -13.81 -12.98
C LEU A 212 -16.99 -13.89 -11.92
N ILE A 213 -15.93 -13.08 -12.05
CA ILE A 213 -14.86 -13.03 -11.06
C ILE A 213 -15.35 -12.46 -9.72
N ILE A 214 -16.22 -11.44 -9.75
CA ILE A 214 -16.84 -10.90 -8.54
C ILE A 214 -17.65 -11.99 -7.84
N GLN A 215 -18.47 -12.75 -8.58
CA GLN A 215 -19.25 -13.87 -8.03
C GLN A 215 -18.35 -14.94 -7.41
N ASP A 216 -17.24 -15.30 -8.05
CA ASP A 216 -16.25 -16.25 -7.50
C ASP A 216 -15.67 -15.73 -6.17
N ILE A 217 -15.37 -14.43 -6.08
CA ILE A 217 -14.84 -13.79 -4.87
C ILE A 217 -15.89 -13.74 -3.75
N GLU A 218 -17.11 -13.31 -4.06
CA GLU A 218 -18.21 -13.26 -3.10
C GLU A 218 -18.55 -14.65 -2.56
N LYS A 219 -18.58 -15.65 -3.43
CA LYS A 219 -18.75 -17.05 -3.04
C LYS A 219 -17.66 -17.49 -2.09
N PHE A 220 -16.39 -17.22 -2.41
CA PHE A 220 -15.28 -17.52 -1.51
C PHE A 220 -15.48 -16.84 -0.14
N ILE A 221 -15.85 -15.57 -0.10
CA ILE A 221 -16.05 -14.85 1.16
C ILE A 221 -17.16 -15.49 1.99
N ASN A 222 -18.30 -15.78 1.39
CA ASN A 222 -19.45 -16.37 2.08
C ASN A 222 -19.16 -17.78 2.60
N ASP A 223 -18.48 -18.60 1.80
CA ASP A 223 -18.14 -19.98 2.16
C ASP A 223 -17.08 -20.07 3.28
N ASN A 224 -16.31 -18.99 3.51
CA ASN A 224 -15.14 -19.01 4.41
C ASN A 224 -15.24 -18.07 5.61
N ARG A 225 -16.24 -17.17 5.70
CA ARG A 225 -16.37 -16.16 6.76
C ARG A 225 -16.28 -16.72 8.20
N ASN A 226 -16.79 -17.93 8.42
CA ASN A 226 -16.82 -18.57 9.74
C ASN A 226 -15.78 -19.68 9.91
N LYS A 227 -14.86 -19.86 8.96
CA LYS A 227 -13.84 -20.91 9.06
C LYS A 227 -12.77 -20.52 10.08
N LYS A 228 -12.33 -21.52 10.85
CA LYS A 228 -11.24 -21.37 11.81
C LYS A 228 -9.98 -20.88 11.08
N ASN A 229 -9.28 -19.92 11.69
CA ASN A 229 -8.02 -19.35 11.19
C ASN A 229 -8.09 -18.68 9.80
N ILE A 230 -9.28 -18.31 9.32
CA ILE A 230 -9.39 -17.49 8.11
C ILE A 230 -8.83 -16.09 8.39
N ALA A 231 -7.98 -15.58 7.50
CA ALA A 231 -7.40 -14.24 7.66
C ALA A 231 -8.40 -13.18 7.22
N ASP A 232 -8.85 -12.38 8.18
CA ASP A 232 -9.76 -11.26 7.95
C ASP A 232 -9.00 -9.95 7.65
N ARG A 233 -9.78 -8.89 7.51
CA ARG A 233 -9.31 -7.53 7.30
C ARG A 233 -8.41 -7.04 8.44
N THR A 234 -8.74 -7.36 9.70
CA THR A 234 -7.94 -6.93 10.85
C THR A 234 -6.54 -7.55 10.81
N ILE A 235 -6.44 -8.83 10.43
CA ILE A 235 -5.16 -9.50 10.19
C ILE A 235 -4.42 -8.83 9.03
N LEU A 236 -5.10 -8.55 7.91
CA LEU A 236 -4.47 -7.88 6.75
C LEU A 236 -3.90 -6.51 7.12
N GLU A 237 -4.67 -5.68 7.83
CA GLU A 237 -4.24 -4.35 8.27
C GLU A 237 -3.04 -4.41 9.21
N TRP A 238 -3.04 -5.37 10.14
CA TRP A 238 -1.90 -5.64 11.02
C TRP A 238 -0.66 -6.04 10.21
N LEU A 239 -0.79 -6.97 9.25
CA LEU A 239 0.31 -7.43 8.42
C LEU A 239 0.90 -6.28 7.58
N LEU A 240 0.06 -5.44 6.99
CA LEU A 240 0.49 -4.27 6.21
C LEU A 240 1.24 -3.25 7.08
N SER A 241 0.70 -2.93 8.26
CA SER A 241 1.32 -1.97 9.19
C SER A 241 2.67 -2.46 9.74
N ASN A 242 2.91 -3.77 9.71
CA ASN A 242 4.17 -4.39 10.16
C ASN A 242 5.07 -4.84 8.98
N ASN A 243 4.80 -4.39 7.74
CA ASN A 243 5.57 -4.72 6.54
C ASN A 243 5.69 -6.24 6.25
N LYS A 244 4.67 -7.02 6.59
CA LYS A 244 4.65 -8.50 6.49
C LYS A 244 4.14 -9.00 5.13
N HIS A 245 4.73 -8.49 4.05
CA HIS A 245 4.27 -8.81 2.69
C HIS A 245 4.46 -10.28 2.31
N SER A 246 5.51 -10.94 2.81
CA SER A 246 5.75 -12.37 2.61
C SER A 246 4.62 -13.21 3.19
N GLU A 247 4.19 -12.90 4.41
CA GLU A 247 3.15 -13.62 5.13
C GLU A 247 1.79 -13.41 4.46
N ILE A 248 1.47 -12.19 4.00
CA ILE A 248 0.27 -11.94 3.18
C ILE A 248 0.27 -12.85 1.95
N ARG A 249 1.38 -12.94 1.23
CA ARG A 249 1.50 -13.81 0.06
C ARG A 249 1.27 -15.28 0.42
N MET A 250 1.91 -15.77 1.49
CA MET A 250 1.74 -17.15 1.94
C MET A 250 0.28 -17.46 2.34
N ILE A 251 -0.41 -16.53 3.00
CA ILE A 251 -1.84 -16.68 3.34
C ILE A 251 -2.67 -16.79 2.06
N ARG A 252 -2.41 -15.94 1.05
CA ARG A 252 -3.11 -16.00 -0.24
C ARG A 252 -2.84 -17.30 -1.00
N GLU A 253 -1.62 -17.83 -0.93
CA GLU A 253 -1.26 -19.13 -1.50
C GLU A 253 -2.00 -20.27 -0.77
N ASN A 254 -2.20 -20.14 0.55
CA ASN A 254 -2.97 -21.06 1.39
C ASN A 254 -4.48 -20.73 1.45
N LEU A 255 -5.05 -20.26 0.35
CA LEU A 255 -6.48 -20.01 0.20
C LEU A 255 -7.09 -19.07 1.26
N GLY A 256 -6.31 -18.10 1.76
CA GLY A 256 -6.76 -17.15 2.77
C GLY A 256 -6.65 -17.66 4.21
N ILE A 257 -6.14 -18.87 4.43
CA ILE A 257 -6.06 -19.51 5.75
C ILE A 257 -4.68 -19.29 6.37
N ILE A 258 -4.66 -18.95 7.65
CA ILE A 258 -3.46 -18.92 8.48
C ILE A 258 -3.17 -20.36 8.91
N ASN A 259 -2.09 -20.94 8.42
CA ASN A 259 -1.61 -22.25 8.84
C ASN A 259 -0.46 -22.14 9.84
N TRP A 260 -0.01 -23.27 10.36
CA TRP A 260 1.07 -23.36 11.35
C TRP A 260 2.37 -22.67 10.91
N ALA A 261 2.74 -22.81 9.63
CA ALA A 261 3.93 -22.20 9.04
C ALA A 261 3.91 -20.66 9.04
N ILE A 262 2.75 -20.04 9.25
CA ILE A 262 2.57 -18.59 9.25
C ILE A 262 2.20 -18.08 10.65
N ALA A 263 1.40 -18.84 11.41
CA ALA A 263 0.80 -18.41 12.67
C ALA A 263 1.82 -17.88 13.70
N HIS A 264 2.98 -18.51 13.81
CA HIS A 264 4.05 -18.11 14.73
C HIS A 264 4.65 -16.72 14.41
N ARG A 265 4.42 -16.21 13.19
CA ARG A 265 4.97 -14.91 12.71
C ARG A 265 3.99 -13.75 12.84
N ILE A 266 2.75 -14.02 13.25
CA ILE A 266 1.68 -13.02 13.36
C ILE A 266 1.46 -12.71 14.84
N TYR A 267 1.58 -11.43 15.19
CA TYR A 267 1.43 -10.92 16.55
C TYR A 267 0.24 -9.97 16.69
N GLU A 268 -0.82 -10.24 15.94
CA GLU A 268 -2.09 -9.56 16.11
C GLU A 268 -2.74 -10.07 17.42
N PRO A 269 -3.13 -9.18 18.36
CA PRO A 269 -3.56 -9.58 19.70
C PRO A 269 -4.69 -10.61 19.76
N ASN A 270 -5.73 -10.47 18.93
CA ASN A 270 -6.89 -11.36 18.98
C ASN A 270 -6.53 -12.76 18.47
N LEU A 271 -5.72 -12.84 17.41
CA LEU A 271 -5.19 -14.11 16.91
C LEU A 271 -4.32 -14.79 17.97
N MET A 272 -3.39 -14.07 18.59
CA MET A 272 -2.52 -14.62 19.63
C MET A 272 -3.36 -15.18 20.80
N GLU A 273 -4.35 -14.42 21.28
CA GLU A 273 -5.22 -14.86 22.37
C GLU A 273 -6.05 -16.10 21.98
N SER A 274 -6.60 -16.11 20.76
CA SER A 274 -7.36 -17.25 20.24
C SER A 274 -6.51 -18.52 20.16
N LEU A 275 -5.27 -18.42 19.66
CA LEU A 275 -4.37 -19.56 19.53
C LEU A 275 -3.91 -20.06 20.91
N LEU A 276 -3.57 -19.17 21.84
CA LEU A 276 -3.21 -19.54 23.21
C LEU A 276 -4.38 -20.21 23.95
N ARG A 277 -5.62 -19.77 23.71
CA ARG A 277 -6.82 -20.39 24.30
C ARG A 277 -7.03 -21.82 23.78
N GLU A 278 -6.73 -22.07 22.51
CA GLU A 278 -6.79 -23.43 21.95
C GLU A 278 -5.68 -24.31 22.51
N LEU A 279 -4.45 -23.80 22.64
CA LEU A 279 -3.35 -24.52 23.29
C LEU A 279 -3.64 -24.86 24.75
N TYR A 280 -4.24 -23.92 25.49
CA TYR A 280 -4.59 -24.13 26.89
C TYR A 280 -5.44 -25.39 27.10
N LYS A 281 -6.42 -25.62 26.21
CA LYS A 281 -7.31 -26.80 26.27
C LYS A 281 -6.53 -28.10 26.17
N HIS A 282 -5.47 -28.13 25.37
CA HIS A 282 -4.60 -29.30 25.22
C HIS A 282 -3.62 -29.43 26.39
N PHE A 283 -2.98 -28.34 26.77
CA PHE A 283 -1.92 -28.31 27.78
C PHE A 283 -2.42 -28.66 29.19
N ILE A 284 -3.67 -28.32 29.52
CA ILE A 284 -4.20 -28.55 30.86
C ILE A 284 -4.30 -30.05 31.18
N GLU A 285 -4.58 -30.89 30.18
CA GLU A 285 -4.64 -32.35 30.32
C GLU A 285 -3.26 -32.95 30.66
N MET A 286 -2.19 -32.26 30.27
CA MET A 286 -0.80 -32.61 30.54
C MET A 286 -0.28 -32.04 31.88
N GLY A 287 -1.10 -31.28 32.61
CA GLY A 287 -0.69 -30.59 33.83
C GLY A 287 0.07 -29.29 33.58
N ILE A 288 -0.15 -28.64 32.43
CA ILE A 288 0.46 -27.38 32.04
C ILE A 288 -0.62 -26.29 31.95
N GLU A 289 -0.45 -25.21 32.70
CA GLU A 289 -1.40 -24.10 32.76
C GLU A 289 -0.79 -22.85 32.14
N ILE A 290 -1.44 -22.25 31.12
CA ILE A 290 -1.07 -20.91 30.63
C ILE A 290 -1.54 -19.88 31.67
N SER A 291 -0.60 -19.38 32.47
CA SER A 291 -0.90 -18.51 33.62
C SER A 291 -1.12 -17.05 33.22
N THR A 292 -0.25 -16.51 32.37
CA THR A 292 -0.30 -15.12 31.90
C THR A 292 0.36 -15.00 30.53
N PHE A 293 -0.08 -14.00 29.76
CA PHE A 293 0.50 -13.64 28.48
C PHE A 293 0.75 -12.13 28.43
N ASN A 294 1.95 -11.72 28.03
CA ASN A 294 2.30 -10.32 27.80
C ASN A 294 2.46 -10.08 26.28
N PRO A 295 1.45 -9.48 25.60
CA PRO A 295 1.50 -9.24 24.16
C PRO A 295 2.68 -8.36 23.71
N LYS A 296 3.10 -7.40 24.54
CA LYS A 296 4.20 -6.47 24.20
C LYS A 296 5.55 -7.17 24.18
N GLN A 297 5.78 -8.05 25.15
CA GLN A 297 7.01 -8.84 25.25
C GLN A 297 6.92 -10.17 24.50
N ARG A 298 5.73 -10.53 24.01
CA ARG A 298 5.43 -11.83 23.40
C ARG A 298 5.76 -13.00 24.32
N LEU A 299 5.69 -12.79 25.63
CA LEU A 299 6.11 -13.76 26.63
C LEU A 299 4.87 -14.47 27.18
N VAL A 300 4.88 -15.80 27.12
CA VAL A 300 3.86 -16.67 27.68
C VAL A 300 4.42 -17.34 28.92
N ASN A 301 3.76 -17.18 30.06
CA ASN A 301 4.15 -17.83 31.31
C ASN A 301 3.31 -19.09 31.51
N LEU A 302 3.98 -20.22 31.63
CA LEU A 302 3.41 -21.53 31.83
C LEU A 302 3.71 -22.03 33.24
N LYS A 303 2.71 -22.61 33.89
CA LYS A 303 2.85 -23.28 35.17
C LYS A 303 2.73 -24.79 34.96
N PHE A 304 3.82 -25.48 35.25
CA PHE A 304 3.97 -26.92 35.13
C PHE A 304 3.67 -27.57 36.47
N SER A 305 2.81 -28.60 36.47
CA SER A 305 2.40 -29.30 37.70
C SER A 305 2.44 -30.82 37.49
N LYS A 306 3.20 -31.53 38.33
CA LYS A 306 3.32 -32.99 38.30
C LYS A 306 3.59 -33.52 39.71
N LYS A 307 2.82 -34.51 40.18
CA LYS A 307 2.98 -35.19 41.49
C LYS A 307 3.19 -34.22 42.68
N ASN A 308 2.31 -33.23 42.83
CA ASN A 308 2.35 -32.17 43.86
C ASN A 308 3.56 -31.22 43.82
N ARG A 309 4.37 -31.26 42.76
CA ARG A 309 5.41 -30.27 42.48
C ARG A 309 4.90 -29.28 41.45
N PHE A 310 5.35 -28.04 41.54
CA PHE A 310 5.02 -27.02 40.54
C PHE A 310 6.16 -26.04 40.30
N LEU A 311 6.31 -25.62 39.04
CA LEU A 311 7.24 -24.59 38.58
C LEU A 311 6.59 -23.72 37.53
N THR A 312 6.93 -22.44 37.54
CA THR A 312 6.58 -21.50 36.48
C THR A 312 7.80 -21.31 35.59
N ALA A 313 7.58 -21.39 34.28
CA ALA A 313 8.56 -21.07 33.27
C ALA A 313 7.92 -20.20 32.19
N SER A 314 8.73 -19.58 31.35
CA SER A 314 8.27 -18.68 30.30
C SER A 314 8.84 -19.09 28.95
N ILE A 315 8.06 -18.89 27.90
CA ILE A 315 8.47 -19.14 26.51
C ILE A 315 8.02 -17.97 25.63
N ILE A 316 8.77 -17.68 24.58
CA ILE A 316 8.37 -16.67 23.59
C ILE A 316 7.24 -17.26 22.74
N TYR A 317 6.19 -16.47 22.48
CA TYR A 317 5.02 -16.88 21.71
C TYR A 317 5.38 -17.50 20.35
N GLU A 318 6.33 -16.89 19.63
CA GLU A 318 6.82 -17.41 18.34
C GLU A 318 7.34 -18.84 18.48
N GLU A 319 8.20 -19.11 19.46
CA GLU A 319 8.75 -20.44 19.73
C GLU A 319 7.67 -21.43 20.18
N LEU A 320 6.73 -20.97 21.01
CA LEU A 320 5.62 -21.80 21.47
C LEU A 320 4.73 -22.26 20.30
N ILE A 321 4.30 -21.34 19.44
CA ILE A 321 3.47 -21.71 18.29
C ILE A 321 4.28 -22.51 17.27
N LEU A 322 5.54 -22.15 17.03
CA LEU A 322 6.39 -22.85 16.08
C LEU A 322 6.65 -24.29 16.52
N ASN A 323 6.92 -24.55 17.80
CA ASN A 323 7.29 -25.89 18.25
C ASN A 323 6.09 -26.74 18.68
N HIS A 324 5.04 -26.09 19.22
CA HIS A 324 3.92 -26.79 19.89
C HIS A 324 2.54 -26.39 19.34
N GLY A 325 2.49 -25.49 18.36
CA GLY A 325 1.24 -24.99 17.78
C GLY A 325 0.58 -25.93 16.76
N GLY A 326 1.28 -26.96 16.27
CA GLY A 326 0.78 -27.81 15.18
C GLY A 326 -0.53 -28.52 15.49
N PHE A 327 -0.76 -28.88 16.77
CA PHE A 327 -2.04 -29.43 17.23
C PHE A 327 -3.25 -28.57 16.84
N ILE A 328 -3.13 -27.23 16.90
CA ILE A 328 -4.21 -26.30 16.56
C ILE A 328 -4.59 -26.39 15.08
N PHE A 329 -3.64 -26.81 14.24
CA PHE A 329 -3.72 -26.83 12.78
C PHE A 329 -3.80 -28.25 12.21
N GLU A 330 -4.12 -29.25 13.04
CA GLU A 330 -4.24 -30.67 12.64
C GLU A 330 -2.93 -31.27 12.08
N GLU A 331 -1.78 -30.67 12.40
CA GLU A 331 -0.47 -31.23 12.12
C GLU A 331 -0.15 -32.31 13.16
N SER A 332 0.48 -33.41 12.74
CA SER A 332 0.82 -34.53 13.63
C SER A 332 2.01 -34.17 14.54
N ILE A 333 1.75 -33.38 15.59
CA ILE A 333 2.69 -33.08 16.66
C ILE A 333 2.17 -33.72 17.94
N GLU A 334 2.83 -34.79 18.38
CA GLU A 334 2.61 -35.39 19.69
C GLU A 334 3.60 -34.78 20.68
N ASP A 335 3.19 -33.70 21.35
CA ASP A 335 3.99 -33.09 22.40
C ASP A 335 3.83 -33.84 23.72
N THR A 336 4.94 -34.10 24.40
CA THR A 336 4.93 -34.57 25.79
C THR A 336 5.10 -33.41 26.76
N PHE A 337 4.82 -33.66 28.05
CA PHE A 337 5.06 -32.67 29.11
C PHE A 337 6.52 -32.21 29.11
N GLU A 338 7.44 -33.15 28.92
CA GLU A 338 8.87 -32.92 28.89
C GLU A 338 9.29 -32.06 27.67
N ASP A 339 8.71 -32.27 26.49
CA ASP A 339 9.05 -31.50 25.28
C ASP A 339 8.73 -30.01 25.44
N ILE A 340 7.52 -29.70 25.93
CA ILE A 340 7.10 -28.31 26.19
C ILE A 340 7.94 -27.71 27.32
N TYR A 341 8.14 -28.48 28.39
CA TYR A 341 8.87 -28.00 29.56
C TYR A 341 10.31 -27.66 29.21
N ASP A 342 11.00 -28.48 28.41
CA ASP A 342 12.40 -28.30 28.07
C ASP A 342 12.65 -27.04 27.25
N ASN A 343 11.69 -26.62 26.41
CA ASN A 343 11.75 -25.38 25.63
C ASN A 343 11.48 -24.09 26.43
N CYS A 344 11.11 -24.19 27.72
CA CYS A 344 10.79 -23.01 28.54
C CYS A 344 11.95 -22.55 29.44
N ASP A 345 12.00 -21.25 29.73
CA ASP A 345 12.97 -20.64 30.65
C ASP A 345 12.39 -20.39 32.05
N VAL A 346 13.09 -20.84 33.10
CA VAL A 346 12.67 -20.60 34.50
C VAL A 346 13.19 -19.25 34.98
N VAL A 347 12.43 -18.20 34.73
CA VAL A 347 12.77 -16.81 35.10
C VAL A 347 12.24 -16.39 36.47
N GLU A 348 11.16 -17.02 36.95
CA GLU A 348 10.51 -16.63 38.19
C GLU A 348 11.36 -16.99 39.42
N ARG A 349 11.47 -16.04 40.37
CA ARG A 349 12.34 -16.16 41.54
C ARG A 349 12.01 -17.37 42.41
N ASP A 350 10.73 -17.63 42.64
CA ASP A 350 10.28 -18.72 43.51
C ASP A 350 10.55 -20.08 42.88
N SER A 351 10.31 -20.19 41.58
CA SER A 351 10.65 -21.37 40.78
C SER A 351 12.16 -21.63 40.76
N GLN A 352 12.98 -20.59 40.59
CA GLN A 352 14.45 -20.69 40.72
C GLN A 352 14.90 -21.10 42.13
N ASN A 353 14.22 -20.62 43.18
CA ASN A 353 14.53 -21.00 44.57
C ASN A 353 14.26 -22.49 44.80
N LYS A 354 13.11 -23.00 44.34
CA LYS A 354 12.75 -24.43 44.43
C LYS A 354 13.77 -25.33 43.75
N LEU A 355 14.27 -24.92 42.58
CA LEU A 355 15.32 -25.65 41.87
C LEU A 355 16.62 -25.68 42.67
N ILE A 356 17.03 -24.55 43.25
CA ILE A 356 18.23 -24.48 44.09
C ILE A 356 18.06 -25.27 45.40
N ASP A 357 16.85 -25.39 45.92
CA ASP A 357 16.57 -26.21 47.09
C ASP A 357 16.81 -27.70 46.83
N LEU A 358 16.86 -28.16 45.58
CA LEU A 358 17.33 -29.52 45.24
C LEU A 358 18.77 -29.73 45.72
N ILE A 359 19.66 -28.75 45.52
CA ILE A 359 21.06 -28.81 45.97
C ILE A 359 21.15 -28.79 47.50
N ARG A 360 20.23 -28.11 48.19
CA ARG A 360 20.20 -28.11 49.66
C ARG A 360 19.79 -29.46 50.23
N LYS A 361 18.89 -30.17 49.55
CA LYS A 361 18.40 -31.48 49.97
C LYS A 361 19.44 -32.60 49.84
N THR A 362 20.52 -32.40 49.07
CA THR A 362 21.47 -33.47 48.75
C THR A 362 22.48 -33.82 49.86
N LYS A 363 22.35 -33.25 51.07
CA LYS A 363 23.28 -33.42 52.23
C LYS A 363 24.75 -33.04 51.94
N SER A 364 24.97 -32.17 50.97
CA SER A 364 26.25 -31.93 50.30
C SER A 364 27.33 -31.14 51.02
N ASN A 365 27.03 -30.56 52.16
CA ASN A 365 27.77 -29.44 52.74
C ASN A 365 27.87 -28.16 51.86
N TYR A 366 27.39 -28.14 50.61
CA TYR A 366 27.27 -26.92 49.81
C TYR A 366 26.23 -25.97 50.43
N LYS A 367 26.71 -24.85 50.98
CA LYS A 367 25.87 -23.78 51.49
C LYS A 367 25.79 -22.65 50.46
N LEU A 368 24.57 -22.26 50.09
CA LEU A 368 24.36 -21.08 49.26
C LEU A 368 24.76 -19.82 50.03
N LEU A 369 25.66 -19.02 49.46
CA LEU A 369 26.08 -17.74 50.04
C LEU A 369 25.35 -16.56 49.43
N LYS A 370 25.36 -16.43 48.10
CA LYS A 370 24.81 -15.26 47.41
C LYS A 370 24.40 -15.58 45.98
N LYS A 371 23.39 -14.85 45.48
CA LYS A 371 22.95 -14.87 44.08
C LYS A 371 23.26 -13.50 43.46
N TYR A 372 24.12 -13.47 42.46
CA TYR A 372 24.46 -12.27 41.67
C TYR A 372 23.69 -12.34 40.34
N ARG A 373 22.37 -12.09 40.40
CA ARG A 373 21.47 -12.31 39.26
C ARG A 373 21.79 -11.47 38.02
N ALA A 374 22.22 -10.22 38.21
CA ALA A 374 22.61 -9.33 37.11
C ALA A 374 23.79 -9.91 36.30
N ASP A 375 24.68 -10.62 36.98
CA ASP A 375 25.89 -11.19 36.40
C ASP A 375 25.71 -12.66 35.99
N ASN A 376 24.50 -13.20 36.12
CA ASN A 376 24.22 -14.61 35.87
C ASN A 376 25.10 -15.56 36.72
N GLU A 377 25.35 -15.19 37.97
CA GLU A 377 26.29 -15.86 38.87
C GLU A 377 25.63 -16.27 40.19
N ILE A 378 26.02 -17.43 40.71
CA ILE A 378 25.60 -17.91 42.04
C ILE A 378 26.80 -18.50 42.78
N LEU A 379 26.88 -18.22 44.08
CA LEU A 379 28.03 -18.57 44.91
C LEU A 379 27.65 -19.58 45.98
N PHE A 380 28.33 -20.73 45.97
CA PHE A 380 28.24 -21.76 47.00
C PHE A 380 29.55 -21.86 47.80
N ILE A 381 29.50 -22.37 49.02
CA ILE A 381 30.68 -22.73 49.83
C ILE A 381 30.59 -24.18 50.27
N LYS A 382 31.71 -24.90 50.20
CA LYS A 382 31.90 -26.24 50.76
C LYS A 382 33.34 -26.35 51.28
N GLU A 383 33.52 -26.83 52.50
CA GLU A 383 34.86 -27.13 53.06
C GLU A 383 35.88 -25.96 52.94
N ASN A 384 35.42 -24.71 53.15
CA ASN A 384 36.18 -23.45 53.00
C ASN A 384 36.58 -23.03 51.57
N GLU A 385 36.12 -23.75 50.56
CA GLU A 385 36.23 -23.34 49.15
C GLU A 385 34.94 -22.70 48.63
N TYR A 386 35.10 -21.69 47.78
CA TYR A 386 34.01 -20.91 47.21
C TYR A 386 33.85 -21.26 45.73
N PHE A 387 32.63 -21.62 45.34
CA PHE A 387 32.31 -22.10 44.00
C PHE A 387 31.41 -21.07 43.32
N LEU A 388 31.96 -20.36 42.34
CA LEU A 388 31.22 -19.46 41.47
C LEU A 388 30.64 -20.27 40.31
N VAL A 389 29.32 -20.26 40.16
CA VAL A 389 28.59 -21.12 39.23
C VAL A 389 27.74 -20.26 38.29
N ASN A 390 27.61 -20.69 37.03
CA ASN A 390 26.73 -20.03 36.07
C ASN A 390 25.26 -20.29 36.44
N PHE A 391 24.54 -19.24 36.83
CA PHE A 391 23.20 -19.36 37.38
C PHE A 391 22.17 -19.89 36.36
N LYS A 392 22.09 -19.32 35.16
CA LYS A 392 21.13 -19.73 34.11
C LYS A 392 21.38 -21.17 33.67
N LYS A 393 22.65 -21.54 33.41
CA LYS A 393 22.97 -22.93 33.01
C LYS A 393 22.65 -23.92 34.12
N LEU A 394 22.96 -23.59 35.37
CA LEU A 394 22.60 -24.40 36.53
C LEU A 394 21.08 -24.58 36.63
N ILE A 395 20.31 -23.49 36.53
CA ILE A 395 18.85 -23.53 36.57
C ILE A 395 18.30 -24.41 35.44
N HIS A 396 18.83 -24.28 34.21
CA HIS A 396 18.45 -25.13 33.09
C HIS A 396 18.74 -26.62 33.32
N ASP A 397 19.92 -26.97 33.84
CA ASP A 397 20.27 -28.37 34.12
C ASP A 397 19.43 -28.95 35.29
N LEU A 398 19.21 -28.17 36.35
CA LEU A 398 18.37 -28.59 37.49
C LEU A 398 16.89 -28.73 37.11
N LYS A 399 16.41 -27.91 36.18
CA LYS A 399 15.05 -27.97 35.64
C LYS A 399 14.70 -29.39 35.20
N LYS A 400 15.58 -30.02 34.41
CA LYS A 400 15.43 -31.38 33.86
C LYS A 400 15.31 -32.49 34.92
N LEU A 401 15.74 -32.21 36.15
CA LEU A 401 15.73 -33.15 37.27
C LEU A 401 14.51 -33.00 38.17
N TYR A 402 13.87 -31.83 38.17
CA TYR A 402 12.89 -31.45 39.21
C TYR A 402 11.60 -32.28 39.21
N PHE A 403 11.10 -32.65 38.03
CA PHE A 403 9.87 -33.42 37.88
C PHE A 403 10.08 -34.93 37.74
N ARG A 404 11.32 -35.42 37.82
CA ARG A 404 11.62 -36.86 37.83
C ARG A 404 11.16 -37.51 39.13
N ASP A 405 10.75 -38.78 39.01
CA ASP A 405 10.27 -39.59 40.13
C ASP A 405 11.39 -39.86 41.14
N GLU A 406 12.54 -40.26 40.63
CA GLU A 406 13.76 -40.43 41.40
C GLU A 406 14.81 -39.46 40.87
N THR A 407 15.11 -38.43 41.65
CA THR A 407 16.24 -37.54 41.37
C THR A 407 17.47 -38.09 42.08
N SER A 408 18.44 -38.60 41.32
CA SER A 408 19.68 -39.07 41.91
C SER A 408 20.47 -37.89 42.47
N LEU A 409 20.91 -38.00 43.73
CA LEU A 409 21.77 -36.99 44.35
C LEU A 409 23.02 -36.73 43.50
N LYS A 410 23.56 -37.77 42.86
CA LYS A 410 24.72 -37.69 41.96
C LYS A 410 24.45 -36.81 40.74
N GLU A 411 23.25 -36.83 40.19
CA GLU A 411 22.89 -36.00 39.03
C GLU A 411 22.77 -34.52 39.41
N VAL A 412 22.22 -34.23 40.59
CA VAL A 412 22.16 -32.86 41.11
C VAL A 412 23.57 -32.31 41.36
N TYR A 413 24.49 -33.15 41.86
CA TYR A 413 25.90 -32.78 41.98
C TYR A 413 26.56 -32.53 40.65
N TYR A 414 26.38 -33.46 39.71
CA TYR A 414 26.94 -33.31 38.39
C TYR A 414 26.46 -32.03 37.71
N ALA A 415 25.18 -31.69 37.84
CA ALA A 415 24.63 -30.43 37.35
C ALA A 415 25.28 -29.20 38.01
N LEU A 416 25.59 -29.26 39.31
CA LEU A 416 26.32 -28.20 40.00
C LEU A 416 27.76 -28.07 39.49
N GLU A 417 28.50 -29.17 39.49
CA GLU A 417 29.93 -29.21 39.16
C GLU A 417 30.20 -28.82 37.69
N LYS A 418 29.39 -29.34 36.77
CA LYS A 418 29.44 -29.01 35.34
C LYS A 418 29.33 -27.51 35.07
N ASN A 419 28.67 -26.76 35.95
CA ASN A 419 28.39 -25.34 35.77
C ASN A 419 29.30 -24.42 36.59
N ILE A 420 30.31 -24.96 37.30
CA ILE A 420 31.32 -24.17 38.00
C ILE A 420 32.12 -23.35 36.98
N ILE A 421 32.14 -22.04 37.17
CA ILE A 421 32.97 -21.09 36.43
C ILE A 421 34.36 -21.02 37.06
N LYS A 422 34.40 -20.89 38.40
CA LYS A 422 35.64 -20.72 39.15
C LYS A 422 35.51 -21.27 40.57
N THR A 423 36.54 -21.98 41.01
CA THR A 423 36.77 -22.30 42.43
C THR A 423 37.74 -21.28 43.01
N MET A 424 37.44 -20.78 44.22
CA MET A 424 38.18 -19.70 44.88
C MET A 424 38.49 -20.08 46.33
N ASN A 425 39.67 -19.71 46.79
CA ASN A 425 39.96 -19.68 48.22
C ASN A 425 39.35 -18.42 48.89
N LYS A 426 39.44 -18.33 50.23
CA LYS A 426 38.90 -17.20 51.00
C LYS A 426 39.40 -15.83 50.52
N LYS A 427 40.70 -15.69 50.25
CA LYS A 427 41.32 -14.43 49.81
C LYS A 427 40.81 -14.02 48.42
N GLU A 428 40.72 -14.97 47.50
CA GLU A 428 40.18 -14.71 46.16
C GLU A 428 38.71 -14.31 46.19
N HIS A 429 37.90 -14.95 47.06
CA HIS A 429 36.50 -14.58 47.25
C HIS A 429 36.35 -13.16 47.82
N GLU A 430 37.18 -12.77 48.81
CA GLU A 430 37.18 -11.42 49.35
C GLU A 430 37.51 -10.37 48.27
N ASN A 431 38.53 -10.63 47.45
CA ASN A 431 38.86 -9.78 46.31
C ASN A 431 37.71 -9.68 45.31
N TYR A 432 37.11 -10.81 44.92
CA TYR A 432 35.97 -10.84 44.00
C TYR A 432 34.76 -10.05 44.56
N LYS A 433 34.46 -10.21 45.85
CA LYS A 433 33.39 -9.46 46.52
C LYS A 433 33.65 -7.96 46.47
N GLN A 434 34.88 -7.51 46.78
CA GLN A 434 35.27 -6.10 46.70
C GLN A 434 35.15 -5.55 45.27
N SER A 435 35.59 -6.31 44.26
CA SER A 435 35.45 -5.92 42.84
C SER A 435 33.98 -5.76 42.43
N LYS A 436 33.09 -6.67 42.85
CA LYS A 436 31.64 -6.56 42.57
C LYS A 436 31.00 -5.36 43.27
N GLU A 437 31.38 -5.08 44.51
CA GLU A 437 30.89 -3.91 45.25
C GLU A 437 31.33 -2.60 44.58
N LEU A 438 32.58 -2.52 44.12
CA LEU A 438 33.08 -1.38 43.34
C LEU A 438 32.35 -1.21 42.01
N ALA A 439 32.19 -2.29 41.24
CA ALA A 439 31.46 -2.27 39.97
C ALA A 439 30.01 -1.79 40.14
N SER A 440 29.33 -2.22 41.21
CA SER A 440 27.96 -1.80 41.50
C SER A 440 27.82 -0.30 41.83
N LYS A 441 28.89 0.33 42.33
CA LYS A 441 28.93 1.77 42.63
C LYS A 441 29.20 2.63 41.40
N LEU A 442 29.81 2.08 40.36
CA LEU A 442 30.12 2.79 39.10
C LEU A 442 28.94 2.82 38.11
N ILE A 443 27.93 1.97 38.32
CA ILE A 443 26.73 1.86 37.47
C ILE A 443 25.55 2.68 38.05
N ARG A 444 25.70 3.23 39.26
CA ARG A 444 24.81 4.25 39.84
C ARG A 444 25.37 5.63 39.59
#